data_AF-A0A1G9V2T0-F1
#
_entry.id   AF-A0A1G9V2T0-F1
#
_cell.length_a   1.000
_cell.length_b   1.000
_cell.length_c   1.000
_cell.angle_alpha   90.00
_cell.angle_beta   90.00
_cell.angle_gamma   90.00
#
_symmetry.space_group_name_H-M   'P 1'
#
loop_
_entity.id
_entity.type
_entity.pdbx_description
1 polymer ?
#
loop_
_entity_poly.entity_id
_entity_poly.type
_entity_poly.pdbx_seq_one_letter_code
_entity_poly.pdbx_strand_id
1 'polypeptide(L)'
;MKILVIEPGSTAMAVAASEADNRSARELSSNLEANLRRLLTPPSGRLSGHLEVRTLTHVPHYTVIASDPSATQGKIIMRIATFQADHWQRPTFAVTRQHDSNWYEFFKTQFDKKWESATPYGSLP
;
A
#
# COMPACT_ATOMS: atom_id res chain seq x y z
N MET A 1 -12.00 1.16 -3.93
CA MET A 1 -10.79 0.94 -3.11
C MET A 1 -9.61 0.64 -4.02
N LYS A 2 -8.47 1.27 -3.77
CA LYS A 2 -7.23 1.08 -4.53
C LYS A 2 -6.17 0.51 -3.59
N ILE A 3 -5.53 -0.59 -3.96
CA ILE A 3 -4.46 -1.23 -3.17
C ILE A 3 -3.22 -1.34 -4.04
N LEU A 4 -2.12 -0.79 -3.54
CA LEU A 4 -0.84 -0.79 -4.21
C LEU A 4 0.18 -1.52 -3.33
N VAL A 5 0.80 -2.57 -3.85
CA VAL A 5 1.74 -3.41 -3.11
C VAL A 5 2.98 -3.71 -3.96
N ILE A 6 4.05 -4.21 -3.33
CA ILE A 6 5.19 -4.73 -4.09
C ILE A 6 4.74 -5.99 -4.84
N GLU A 7 5.21 -6.16 -6.07
CA GLU A 7 4.95 -7.36 -6.87
C GLU A 7 5.53 -8.61 -6.19
N PRO A 8 4.71 -9.64 -5.89
CA PRO A 8 5.21 -10.92 -5.42
C PRO A 8 6.25 -11.51 -6.38
N GLY A 9 7.35 -12.02 -5.84
CA GLY A 9 8.44 -12.63 -6.62
C GLY A 9 9.40 -11.65 -7.29
N SER A 10 9.13 -10.34 -7.24
CA SER A 10 10.03 -9.34 -7.81
C SER A 10 11.32 -9.16 -7.00
N THR A 11 12.33 -8.55 -7.62
CA THR A 11 13.59 -8.17 -6.93
C THR A 11 13.36 -7.20 -5.76
N ALA A 12 12.30 -6.41 -5.81
CA ALA A 12 11.90 -5.53 -4.69
C ALA A 12 11.52 -6.30 -3.42
N MET A 13 11.07 -7.56 -3.53
CA MET A 13 10.85 -8.41 -2.35
C MET A 13 12.16 -8.74 -1.64
N ALA A 14 13.25 -8.92 -2.37
CA ALA A 14 14.57 -9.17 -1.78
C ALA A 14 15.07 -7.94 -1.01
N VAL A 15 14.89 -6.75 -1.58
CA VAL A 15 15.23 -5.49 -0.91
C VAL A 15 14.36 -5.28 0.34
N ALA A 16 13.03 -5.44 0.21
CA ALA A 16 12.12 -5.31 1.36
C ALA A 16 12.42 -6.31 2.47
N ALA A 17 12.85 -7.54 2.13
CA ALA A 17 13.28 -8.53 3.09
C ALA A 17 14.59 -8.13 3.80
N SER A 18 15.55 -7.56 3.07
CA SER A 18 16.83 -7.11 3.66
C SER A 18 16.65 -5.96 4.67
N GLU A 19 15.59 -5.17 4.51
CA GLU A 19 15.21 -4.09 5.42
C GLU A 19 14.26 -4.55 6.54
N ALA A 20 13.68 -5.74 6.43
CA ALA A 20 12.77 -6.30 7.42
C ALA A 20 13.53 -7.08 8.49
N ASP A 21 13.06 -6.99 9.75
CA ASP A 21 13.61 -7.84 10.81
C ASP A 21 13.11 -9.29 10.65
N ASN A 22 14.05 -10.24 10.54
CA ASN A 22 13.80 -11.68 10.54
C ASN A 22 12.71 -12.16 9.55
N ARG A 23 12.79 -11.75 8.28
CA ARG A 23 11.87 -12.19 7.21
C ARG A 23 12.64 -12.48 5.94
N SER A 24 12.45 -13.67 5.35
CA SER A 24 13.01 -13.96 4.02
C SER A 24 12.12 -13.39 2.90
N ALA A 25 12.74 -13.07 1.76
CA ALA A 25 12.03 -12.61 0.57
C ALA A 25 10.99 -13.62 0.09
N ARG A 26 11.31 -14.92 0.20
CA ARG A 26 10.41 -16.02 -0.15
C ARG A 26 9.15 -16.02 0.71
N GLU A 27 9.31 -15.92 2.03
CA GLU A 27 8.17 -15.87 2.96
C GLU A 27 7.30 -14.64 2.73
N LEU A 28 7.91 -13.46 2.57
CA LEU A 28 7.16 -12.23 2.27
C LEU A 28 6.36 -12.35 0.98
N SER A 29 6.99 -12.86 -0.07
CA SER A 29 6.35 -13.08 -1.37
C SER A 29 5.18 -14.07 -1.26
N SER A 30 5.39 -15.24 -0.66
CA SER A 30 4.34 -16.26 -0.52
C SER A 30 3.18 -15.78 0.35
N ASN A 31 3.46 -15.06 1.43
CA ASN A 31 2.41 -14.50 2.28
C ASN A 31 1.60 -13.42 1.56
N LEU A 32 2.26 -12.54 0.81
CA LEU A 32 1.55 -11.52 0.03
C LEU A 32 0.68 -12.17 -1.04
N GLU A 33 1.20 -13.13 -1.80
CA GLU A 33 0.44 -13.82 -2.83
C GLU A 33 -0.80 -14.52 -2.25
N ALA A 34 -0.65 -15.22 -1.12
CA ALA A 34 -1.77 -15.86 -0.44
C ALA A 34 -2.84 -14.84 0.01
N ASN A 35 -2.42 -13.68 0.50
CA ASN A 35 -3.34 -12.62 0.91
C ASN A 35 -4.03 -11.94 -0.28
N LEU A 36 -3.30 -11.70 -1.37
CA LEU A 36 -3.89 -11.15 -2.60
C LEU A 36 -4.91 -12.12 -3.21
N ARG A 37 -4.63 -13.43 -3.19
CA ARG A 37 -5.58 -14.46 -3.62
C ARG A 37 -6.86 -14.45 -2.79
N ARG A 38 -6.74 -14.38 -1.46
CA ARG A 38 -7.90 -14.29 -0.55
C ARG A 38 -8.69 -13.01 -0.80
N LEU A 39 -8.00 -11.89 -0.94
CA LEU A 39 -8.60 -10.57 -1.14
C LEU A 39 -9.37 -10.47 -2.47
N LEU A 40 -8.84 -11.08 -3.53
CA LEU A 40 -9.45 -11.10 -4.86
C LEU A 40 -10.39 -12.30 -5.07
N THR A 41 -10.73 -13.03 -4.01
CA THR A 41 -11.76 -14.07 -4.08
C THR A 41 -13.13 -13.38 -4.09
N PRO A 42 -13.98 -13.59 -5.11
CA PRO A 42 -15.32 -13.01 -5.15
C PRO A 42 -16.13 -13.43 -3.92
N PRO A 43 -16.73 -12.49 -3.19
CA PRO A 43 -17.57 -12.84 -2.06
C PRO A 43 -18.90 -13.42 -2.53
N SER A 44 -19.56 -14.15 -1.64
CA SER A 44 -20.87 -14.75 -1.87
C SER A 44 -22.04 -13.74 -1.82
N GLY A 45 -21.78 -12.48 -1.47
CA GLY A 45 -22.79 -11.43 -1.31
C GLY A 45 -22.61 -10.26 -2.29
N ARG A 46 -23.56 -9.33 -2.27
CA ARG A 46 -23.51 -8.13 -3.10
C ARG A 46 -22.44 -7.17 -2.56
N LEU A 47 -21.41 -6.93 -3.36
CA LEU A 47 -20.42 -5.89 -3.07
C LEU A 47 -20.96 -4.51 -3.45
N SER A 48 -20.53 -3.51 -2.69
CA SER A 48 -20.71 -2.10 -3.04
C SER A 48 -19.34 -1.48 -3.32
N GLY A 49 -19.14 -1.05 -4.56
CA GLY A 49 -17.94 -0.34 -5.01
C GLY A 49 -16.81 -1.27 -5.45
N HIS A 50 -15.87 -0.72 -6.22
CA HIS A 50 -14.86 -1.49 -6.93
C HIS A 50 -13.55 -1.59 -6.15
N LEU A 51 -12.95 -2.77 -6.11
CA LEU A 51 -11.60 -3.01 -5.61
C LEU A 51 -10.64 -3.17 -6.78
N GLU A 52 -9.53 -2.43 -6.76
CA GLU A 52 -8.43 -2.62 -7.70
C GLU A 52 -7.13 -2.85 -6.93
N VAL A 53 -6.34 -3.82 -7.40
CA VAL A 53 -5.00 -4.11 -6.92
C VAL A 53 -4.01 -3.87 -8.06
N ARG A 54 -2.95 -3.12 -7.77
CA ARG A 54 -1.79 -2.93 -8.64
C ARG A 54 -0.50 -3.25 -7.90
N THR A 55 0.56 -3.53 -8.66
CA THR A 55 1.86 -3.92 -8.13
C THR A 55 2.99 -2.99 -8.57
N LEU A 56 4.00 -2.87 -7.72
CA LEU A 56 5.24 -2.12 -7.94
C LEU A 56 6.45 -3.05 -7.99
N THR A 57 7.40 -2.77 -8.87
CA THR A 57 8.69 -3.47 -8.97
C THR A 57 9.80 -2.83 -8.14
N HIS A 58 9.47 -1.90 -7.24
CA HIS A 58 10.40 -1.21 -6.33
C HIS A 58 9.80 -1.09 -4.93
N VAL A 59 10.67 -0.96 -3.91
CA VAL A 59 10.26 -0.82 -2.51
C VAL A 59 9.78 0.62 -2.26
N PRO A 60 8.54 0.83 -1.79
CA PRO A 60 8.09 2.15 -1.42
C PRO A 60 8.73 2.59 -0.09
N HIS A 61 9.24 3.83 -0.04
CA HIS A 61 9.86 4.42 1.16
C HIS A 61 8.87 4.74 2.31
N TYR A 62 7.57 4.60 2.05
CA TYR A 62 6.50 4.86 3.00
C TYR A 62 5.24 4.10 2.59
N THR A 63 4.39 3.80 3.57
CA THR A 63 3.03 3.31 3.38
C THR A 63 2.06 4.49 3.47
N VAL A 64 1.06 4.49 2.59
CA VAL A 64 -0.04 5.46 2.55
C VAL A 64 -1.34 4.72 2.78
N ILE A 65 -2.17 5.18 3.72
CA ILE A 65 -3.55 4.73 3.88
C ILE A 65 -4.43 5.99 3.83
N ALA A 66 -5.16 6.19 2.74
CA ALA A 66 -6.03 7.34 2.54
C ALA A 66 -7.50 6.95 2.72
N SER A 67 -8.22 7.72 3.53
CA SER A 67 -9.68 7.62 3.70
C SER A 67 -10.36 8.88 3.19
N ASP A 68 -11.43 8.71 2.42
CA ASP A 68 -12.20 9.78 1.78
C ASP A 68 -11.33 10.86 1.13
N PRO A 69 -10.40 10.49 0.22
CA PRO A 69 -9.33 11.37 -0.21
C PRO A 69 -9.82 12.66 -0.92
N SER A 70 -11.03 12.63 -1.47
CA SER A 70 -11.67 13.77 -2.15
C SER A 70 -12.49 14.66 -1.21
N ALA A 71 -12.80 14.21 0.00
CA ALA A 71 -13.62 14.94 0.96
C ALA A 71 -12.83 16.02 1.69
N THR A 72 -13.55 16.99 2.27
CA THR A 72 -12.96 18.04 3.13
C THR A 72 -12.38 17.46 4.42
N GLN A 73 -12.91 16.32 4.88
CA GLN A 73 -12.43 15.57 6.05
C GLN A 73 -11.43 14.46 5.67
N GLY A 74 -10.89 14.52 4.44
CA GLY A 74 -9.94 13.54 3.95
C GLY A 74 -8.71 13.43 4.87
N LYS A 75 -8.29 12.18 5.10
CA LYS A 75 -7.18 11.86 6.00
C LYS A 75 -6.26 10.85 5.34
N ILE A 76 -4.96 11.09 5.48
CA ILE A 76 -3.92 10.14 5.07
C ILE A 76 -3.12 9.74 6.31
N ILE A 77 -3.02 8.45 6.57
CA ILE A 77 -2.06 7.88 7.50
C ILE A 77 -0.80 7.55 6.73
N MET A 78 0.30 8.17 7.15
CA MET A 78 1.63 7.91 6.65
C MET A 78 2.36 7.01 7.63
N ARG A 79 3.05 5.99 7.12
CA ARG A 79 3.99 5.19 7.90
C ARG A 79 5.33 5.12 7.17
N ILE A 80 6.39 5.57 7.81
CA ILE A 80 7.72 5.63 7.20
C ILE A 80 8.35 4.23 7.21
N ALA A 81 9.01 3.85 6.10
CA ALA A 81 9.80 2.63 6.06
C ALA A 81 11.05 2.81 6.93
N THR A 82 11.40 1.76 7.68
CA THR A 82 12.49 1.76 8.65
C THR A 82 13.36 0.53 8.41
N PHE A 83 14.65 0.66 8.64
CA PHE A 83 15.60 -0.44 8.55
C PHE A 83 15.56 -1.29 9.83
N GLN A 84 15.28 -2.59 9.69
CA GLN A 84 15.34 -3.60 10.76
C GLN A 84 14.59 -3.20 12.05
N ALA A 85 13.48 -2.47 11.90
CA ALA A 85 12.62 -2.15 13.02
C ALA A 85 11.33 -2.96 12.96
N ASP A 86 10.81 -3.26 14.14
CA ASP A 86 9.53 -3.90 14.30
C ASP A 86 8.42 -3.09 13.64
N HIS A 87 7.47 -3.79 13.02
CA HIS A 87 6.37 -3.15 12.28
C HIS A 87 5.53 -2.19 13.14
N TRP A 88 5.45 -2.41 14.45
CA TRP A 88 4.71 -1.58 15.40
C TRP A 88 5.49 -0.34 15.86
N GLN A 89 6.82 -0.33 15.70
CA GLN A 89 7.68 0.82 16.04
C GLN A 89 7.79 1.85 14.92
N ARG A 90 7.28 1.54 13.72
CA ARG A 90 7.44 2.41 12.55
C ARG A 90 6.79 3.77 12.77
N PRO A 91 7.52 4.88 12.58
CA PRO A 91 6.99 6.23 12.70
C PRO A 91 5.72 6.37 11.87
N THR A 92 4.63 6.70 12.56
CA THR A 92 3.29 6.79 11.97
C THR A 92 2.70 8.14 12.35
N PHE A 93 2.20 8.88 11.37
CA PHE A 93 1.55 10.17 11.58
C PHE A 93 0.37 10.33 10.62
N ALA A 94 -0.55 11.20 10.98
CA ALA A 94 -1.69 11.56 10.15
C ALA A 94 -1.42 12.93 9.52
N VAL A 95 -1.79 13.08 8.25
CA VAL A 95 -1.97 14.38 7.61
C VAL A 95 -3.44 14.52 7.22
N THR A 96 -3.99 15.68 7.49
CA THR A 96 -5.39 15.99 7.21
C THR A 96 -5.48 17.09 6.17
N ARG A 97 -6.52 17.08 5.34
CA ARG A 97 -6.68 18.11 4.33
C ARG A 97 -6.86 19.51 4.92
N GLN A 98 -7.46 19.60 6.12
CA GLN A 98 -7.79 20.86 6.78
C GLN A 98 -6.60 21.52 7.43
N HIS A 99 -5.72 20.75 8.08
CA HIS A 99 -4.60 21.29 8.84
C HIS A 99 -3.27 21.21 8.09
N ASP A 100 -3.14 20.27 7.15
CA ASP A 100 -1.87 19.91 6.51
C ASP A 100 -1.97 19.94 4.98
N SER A 101 -2.79 20.84 4.42
CA SER A 101 -3.21 20.84 3.01
C SER A 101 -2.07 20.63 2.01
N ASN A 102 -0.94 21.31 2.17
CA ASN A 102 0.22 21.17 1.29
C ASN A 102 0.81 19.75 1.32
N TRP A 103 0.98 19.17 2.52
CA TRP A 103 1.50 17.81 2.68
C TRP A 103 0.48 16.77 2.22
N TYR A 104 -0.80 17.02 2.52
CA TYR A 104 -1.91 16.18 2.09
C TYR A 104 -1.96 16.05 0.56
N GLU A 105 -2.00 17.18 -0.16
CA GLU A 105 -2.05 17.20 -1.61
C GLU A 105 -0.77 16.62 -2.22
N PHE A 106 0.39 16.87 -1.60
CA PHE A 106 1.65 16.25 -2.00
C PHE A 106 1.58 14.72 -1.92
N PHE A 107 1.27 14.14 -0.77
CA PHE A 107 1.26 12.68 -0.60
C PHE A 107 0.17 12.01 -1.43
N LYS A 108 -1.00 12.65 -1.56
CA LYS A 108 -2.05 12.20 -2.47
C LYS A 108 -1.54 12.15 -3.91
N THR A 109 -0.91 13.22 -4.40
CA THR A 109 -0.34 13.28 -5.75
C THR A 109 0.75 12.23 -5.95
N GLN A 110 1.60 11.98 -4.96
CA GLN A 110 2.62 10.93 -5.04
C GLN A 110 2.00 9.53 -5.12
N PHE A 111 0.93 9.26 -4.38
CA PHE A 111 0.18 8.01 -4.50
C PHE A 111 -0.42 7.87 -5.90
N ASP A 112 -1.09 8.91 -6.42
CA ASP A 112 -1.70 8.88 -7.75
C ASP A 112 -0.65 8.61 -8.85
N LYS A 113 0.52 9.24 -8.79
CA LYS A 113 1.64 8.97 -9.71
C LYS A 113 2.14 7.53 -9.64
N LYS A 114 2.29 6.97 -8.42
CA LYS A 114 2.68 5.56 -8.25
C LYS A 114 1.59 4.61 -8.75
N TRP A 115 0.32 4.96 -8.57
CA TRP A 115 -0.81 4.18 -9.05
C TRP A 115 -0.84 4.10 -10.58
N GLU A 116 -0.61 5.23 -11.24
CA GLU A 116 -0.59 5.34 -12.70
C GLU A 116 0.55 4.54 -13.34
N SER A 117 1.72 4.48 -12.70
CA SER A 117 2.87 3.71 -13.19
C SER A 117 2.87 2.23 -12.81
N ALA A 118 1.96 1.81 -11.93
CA ALA A 118 1.90 0.44 -11.42
C ALA A 118 1.24 -0.54 -12.39
N THR A 119 1.65 -1.81 -12.30
CA THR A 119 1.11 -2.89 -13.14
C THR A 119 -0.21 -3.40 -12.57
N PRO A 120 -1.29 -3.54 -13.38
CA PRO A 120 -2.53 -4.18 -12.94
C PRO A 120 -2.28 -5.61 -12.45
N TYR A 121 -2.84 -5.95 -11.27
CA TYR A 121 -2.73 -7.30 -10.70
C TYR A 121 -4.09 -8.01 -10.67
N GLY A 122 -5.15 -7.30 -10.28
CA GLY A 122 -6.51 -7.84 -10.29
C GLY A 122 -7.53 -6.85 -9.76
N SER A 123 -8.81 -7.15 -9.96
CA SER A 123 -9.91 -6.30 -9.49
C SER A 123 -11.15 -7.13 -9.15
N LEU A 124 -12.00 -6.56 -8.29
CA LEU A 124 -13.35 -7.06 -7.98
C LEU A 124 -14.38 -5.93 -8.14
N PRO A 125 -15.58 -6.24 -8.65
CA PRO A 125 -16.66 -5.27 -8.82
C PRO A 125 -17.27 -4.81 -7.50
#